data_AF-A0A5P2CYQ1-F1
#
_entry.id   AF-A0A5P2CYQ1-F1
#
_cell.length_a   1.000
_cell.length_b   1.000
_cell.length_c   1.000
_cell.angle_alpha   90.00
_cell.angle_beta   90.00
_cell.angle_gamma   90.00
#
_symmetry.space_group_name_H-M   'P 1'
#
loop_
_entity.id
_entity.type
_entity.pdbx_description
1 polymer ?
#
loop_
_entity_poly.entity_id
_entity_poly.type
_entity_poly.pdbx_seq_one_letter_code
_entity_poly.pdbx_strand_id
1 'polypeptide(L)'
;MTTTAHTTHALAARIALVGDRSPHVASHTRIPHLLDSLAARDGLVLDAYWIPTGDALAEAESGALAGFDAVWVLPGSPYASEAGALAAIRTAREQGIPFLGTCGGFQHALLEYARNVCGLAGAAHAENDPAATDPLIAPLACSLVGHEGVVRAEPGSLAERVLGAERSVERYHCNYGPDAHHLPALAARGLRLSGHDESGQVRMAELPGHPFFLATLFQPELSGDGSRPHPAVRALAEAAVARAASRAADTQAGTGSVAG
;
A
#
# COMPACT_ATOMS: atom_id res chain seq x y z
N MET A 1 9.53 -27.67 41.11
CA MET A 1 9.16 -27.65 39.68
C MET A 1 8.75 -26.23 39.34
N THR A 2 9.72 -25.40 38.97
CA THR A 2 9.51 -24.00 38.59
C THR A 2 9.29 -24.00 37.08
N THR A 3 8.03 -23.88 36.66
CA THR A 3 7.67 -23.68 35.26
C THR A 3 8.08 -22.26 34.88
N THR A 4 9.20 -22.11 34.19
CA THR A 4 9.56 -20.88 33.51
C THR A 4 8.55 -20.65 32.39
N ALA A 5 7.63 -19.71 32.61
CA ALA A 5 6.81 -19.17 31.53
C ALA A 5 7.76 -18.52 30.52
N HIS A 6 7.90 -19.13 29.34
CA HIS A 6 8.51 -18.48 28.20
C HIS A 6 7.52 -17.42 27.72
N THR A 7 7.70 -16.18 28.17
CA THR A 7 6.99 -15.05 27.58
C THR A 7 7.56 -14.89 26.17
N THR A 8 6.93 -15.52 25.19
CA THR A 8 7.19 -15.26 23.78
C THR A 8 6.79 -13.81 23.55
N HIS A 9 7.76 -12.89 23.58
CA HIS A 9 7.56 -11.57 23.02
C HIS A 9 7.16 -11.78 21.56
N ALA A 10 5.89 -11.54 21.23
CA ALA A 10 5.46 -11.50 19.84
C ALA A 10 6.34 -10.46 19.15
N LEU A 11 7.20 -10.91 18.24
CA LEU A 11 8.06 -10.02 17.46
C LEU A 11 7.15 -9.05 16.72
N ALA A 12 7.35 -7.75 16.94
CA ALA A 12 6.60 -6.72 16.23
C ALA A 12 6.81 -6.90 14.72
N ALA A 13 5.74 -6.79 13.94
CA ALA A 13 5.82 -6.94 12.49
C ALA A 13 6.55 -5.73 11.89
N ARG A 14 7.57 -5.97 11.07
CA ARG A 14 8.37 -4.91 10.48
C ARG A 14 7.65 -4.35 9.25
N ILE A 15 7.42 -3.05 9.21
CA ILE A 15 6.76 -2.38 8.07
C ILE A 15 7.69 -1.34 7.43
N ALA A 16 7.81 -1.40 6.11
CA ALA A 16 8.50 -0.41 5.30
C ALA A 16 7.50 0.69 4.89
N LEU A 17 7.71 1.91 5.39
CA LEU A 17 6.99 3.11 4.98
C LEU A 17 7.79 3.80 3.88
N VAL A 18 7.45 3.55 2.63
CA VAL A 18 8.19 4.02 1.45
C VAL A 18 7.62 5.35 0.97
N GLY A 19 8.43 6.40 0.99
CA GLY A 19 8.02 7.74 0.57
C GLY A 19 9.03 8.81 1.01
N ASP A 20 8.96 10.01 0.45
CA ASP A 20 9.89 11.08 0.80
C ASP A 20 9.33 11.90 1.98
N ARG A 21 9.77 11.57 3.20
CA ARG A 21 9.21 12.13 4.44
C ARG A 21 9.24 13.64 4.40
N SER A 22 8.09 14.26 4.69
CA SER A 22 7.95 15.71 4.71
C SER A 22 6.90 16.14 5.72
N PRO A 23 7.19 17.14 6.59
CA PRO A 23 6.19 17.69 7.50
C PRO A 23 5.09 18.48 6.78
N HIS A 24 5.28 18.81 5.50
CA HIS A 24 4.30 19.51 4.67
C HIS A 24 3.26 18.57 4.05
N VAL A 25 3.43 17.26 4.18
CA VAL A 25 2.47 16.25 3.72
C VAL A 25 1.64 15.80 4.91
N ALA A 26 0.36 16.15 4.94
CA ALA A 26 -0.51 15.94 6.10
C ALA A 26 -0.68 14.45 6.48
N SER A 27 -0.64 13.53 5.51
CA SER A 27 -0.67 12.09 5.81
C SER A 27 0.60 11.64 6.55
N HIS A 28 1.78 12.14 6.16
CA HIS A 28 3.06 11.80 6.80
C HIS A 28 3.10 12.16 8.29
N THR A 29 2.48 13.28 8.67
CA THR A 29 2.44 13.72 10.07
C THR A 29 1.44 12.91 10.91
N ARG A 30 0.44 12.27 10.28
CA ARG A 30 -0.55 11.44 10.96
C ARG A 30 -0.11 9.99 11.20
N ILE A 31 0.76 9.44 10.35
CA ILE A 31 1.16 8.03 10.42
C ILE A 31 1.65 7.59 11.82
N PRO A 32 2.55 8.33 12.51
CA PRO A 32 2.98 7.92 13.86
C PRO A 32 1.80 7.73 14.84
N HIS A 33 0.82 8.63 14.82
CA HIS A 33 -0.37 8.53 15.66
C HIS A 33 -1.29 7.36 15.29
N LEU A 34 -1.33 7.00 14.00
CA LEU A 34 -2.07 5.82 13.54
C LEU A 34 -1.40 4.53 14.04
N LEU A 35 -0.07 4.46 14.01
CA LEU A 35 0.69 3.32 14.54
C LEU A 35 0.50 3.19 16.06
N ASP A 36 0.55 4.30 16.81
CA ASP A 36 0.25 4.31 18.24
C ASP A 36 -1.17 3.82 18.53
N SER A 37 -2.13 4.27 17.72
CA SER A 37 -3.54 3.88 17.85
C SER A 37 -3.78 2.41 17.53
N LEU A 38 -3.13 1.86 16.51
CA LEU A 38 -3.16 0.41 16.21
C LEU A 38 -2.65 -0.41 17.40
N ALA A 39 -1.52 0.00 17.98
CA ALA A 39 -0.95 -0.70 19.13
C ALA A 39 -1.87 -0.62 20.35
N ALA A 40 -2.35 0.57 20.69
CA ALA A 40 -3.13 0.81 21.90
C ALA A 40 -4.55 0.24 21.83
N ARG A 41 -5.17 0.23 20.64
CA ARG A 41 -6.59 -0.13 20.47
C ARG A 41 -6.79 -1.54 19.95
N ASP A 42 -5.96 -1.95 19.00
CA ASP A 42 -6.13 -3.20 18.26
C ASP A 42 -5.09 -4.26 18.69
N GLY A 43 -4.09 -3.89 19.50
CA GLY A 43 -2.98 -4.78 19.87
C GLY A 43 -2.05 -5.12 18.70
N LEU A 44 -2.14 -4.36 17.61
CA LEU A 44 -1.33 -4.54 16.40
C LEU A 44 -0.08 -3.67 16.49
N VAL A 45 1.03 -4.29 16.88
CA VAL A 45 2.32 -3.60 17.03
C VAL A 45 3.15 -3.72 15.76
N LEU A 46 3.44 -2.59 15.13
CA LEU A 46 4.29 -2.49 13.94
C LEU A 46 5.60 -1.78 14.27
N ASP A 47 6.72 -2.38 13.86
CA ASP A 47 8.05 -1.77 13.89
C ASP A 47 8.30 -1.08 12.54
N ALA A 48 8.11 0.25 12.50
CA ALA A 48 8.01 1.01 11.26
C ALA A 48 9.33 1.69 10.87
N TYR A 49 9.73 1.48 9.61
CA TYR A 49 10.95 2.02 9.02
C TYR A 49 10.58 2.93 7.87
N TRP A 50 10.96 4.21 7.97
CA TRP A 50 10.76 5.15 6.88
C TRP A 50 11.89 5.00 5.85
N ILE A 51 11.54 4.66 4.62
CA ILE A 51 12.49 4.43 3.53
C ILE A 51 12.26 5.50 2.45
N PRO A 52 13.19 6.47 2.28
CA PRO A 52 13.13 7.44 1.19
C PRO A 52 13.08 6.73 -0.17
N THR A 53 12.39 7.30 -1.15
CA THR A 53 12.28 6.65 -2.46
C THR A 53 13.64 6.56 -3.16
N GLY A 54 14.56 7.50 -2.89
CA GLY A 54 15.94 7.45 -3.35
C GLY A 54 16.72 6.20 -2.89
N ASP A 55 16.43 5.71 -1.68
CA ASP A 55 17.11 4.54 -1.10
C ASP A 55 16.37 3.23 -1.43
N ALA A 56 15.05 3.30 -1.65
CA ALA A 56 14.19 2.15 -1.89
C ALA A 56 14.63 1.27 -3.07
N LEU A 57 15.26 1.85 -4.10
CA LEU A 57 15.82 1.08 -5.22
C LEU A 57 16.95 0.15 -4.76
N ALA A 58 17.93 0.67 -4.02
CA ALA A 58 19.05 -0.11 -3.51
C ALA A 58 18.60 -1.15 -2.46
N GLU A 59 17.62 -0.79 -1.63
CA GLU A 59 16.99 -1.71 -0.67
C GLU A 59 16.25 -2.86 -1.37
N ALA A 60 15.63 -2.60 -2.52
CA ALA A 60 15.01 -3.64 -3.35
C ALA A 60 16.08 -4.55 -3.99
N GLU A 61 17.10 -3.97 -4.60
CA GLU A 61 18.18 -4.71 -5.30
C GLU A 61 19.02 -5.57 -4.36
N SER A 62 19.26 -5.11 -3.14
CA SER A 62 19.96 -5.89 -2.10
C SER A 62 19.09 -6.97 -1.47
N GLY A 63 17.78 -6.97 -1.74
CA GLY A 63 16.80 -7.88 -1.13
C GLY A 63 16.39 -7.51 0.29
N ALA A 64 16.84 -6.36 0.82
CA ALA A 64 16.51 -5.90 2.16
C ALA A 64 15.00 -5.64 2.33
N LEU A 65 14.33 -5.12 1.30
CA LEU A 65 12.86 -4.95 1.30
C LEU A 65 12.09 -6.27 1.48
N ALA A 66 12.64 -7.40 1.01
CA ALA A 66 12.01 -8.71 1.19
C ALA A 66 11.99 -9.18 2.65
N GLY A 67 12.81 -8.56 3.51
CA GLY A 67 12.88 -8.80 4.94
C GLY A 67 11.74 -8.17 5.74
N PHE A 68 10.89 -7.33 5.14
CA PHE A 68 9.73 -6.71 5.79
C PHE A 68 8.48 -7.60 5.74
N ASP A 69 7.58 -7.36 6.68
CA ASP A 69 6.30 -8.05 6.81
C ASP A 69 5.16 -7.28 6.14
N ALA A 70 5.38 -6.00 5.83
CA ALA A 70 4.51 -5.20 4.98
C ALA A 70 5.29 -4.07 4.30
N VAL A 71 4.80 -3.62 3.15
CA VAL A 71 5.25 -2.41 2.45
C VAL A 71 4.07 -1.47 2.30
N TRP A 72 4.22 -0.23 2.74
CA TRP A 72 3.27 0.84 2.52
C TRP A 72 3.93 1.96 1.73
N VAL A 73 3.50 2.16 0.48
CA VAL A 73 3.95 3.27 -0.36
C VAL A 73 3.03 4.47 -0.14
N LEU A 74 3.59 5.53 0.43
CA LEU A 74 2.88 6.67 1.00
C LEU A 74 2.58 7.76 -0.03
N PRO A 75 1.67 8.71 0.28
CA PRO A 75 1.43 9.86 -0.57
C PRO A 75 2.65 10.78 -0.70
N GLY A 76 2.56 11.80 -1.58
CA GLY A 76 3.64 12.78 -1.76
C GLY A 76 4.41 12.62 -3.07
N SER A 77 3.74 12.14 -4.14
CA SER A 77 4.28 12.31 -5.50
C SER A 77 4.31 13.81 -5.87
N PRO A 78 5.22 14.24 -6.77
CA PRO A 78 6.23 13.42 -7.43
C PRO A 78 7.32 12.96 -6.46
N TYR A 79 7.66 11.67 -6.52
CA TYR A 79 8.73 11.12 -5.69
C TYR A 79 10.11 11.59 -6.16
N ALA A 80 11.05 11.71 -5.22
CA ALA A 80 12.46 11.97 -5.52
C ALA A 80 13.05 10.88 -6.44
N SER A 81 12.56 9.64 -6.32
CA SER A 81 12.88 8.52 -7.22
C SER A 81 11.63 7.71 -7.55
N GLU A 82 11.09 7.92 -8.76
CA GLU A 82 10.02 7.06 -9.29
C GLU A 82 10.47 5.59 -9.33
N ALA A 83 11.70 5.35 -9.80
CA ALA A 83 12.26 4.01 -9.91
C ALA A 83 12.30 3.27 -8.56
N GLY A 84 12.63 3.95 -7.46
CA GLY A 84 12.63 3.35 -6.13
C GLY A 84 11.22 3.03 -5.60
N ALA A 85 10.24 3.92 -5.84
CA ALA A 85 8.84 3.63 -5.53
C ALA A 85 8.34 2.40 -6.30
N LEU A 86 8.61 2.32 -7.61
CA LEU A 86 8.23 1.18 -8.45
C LEU A 86 8.94 -0.12 -8.02
N ALA A 87 10.22 -0.05 -7.64
CA ALA A 87 10.98 -1.21 -7.15
C ALA A 87 10.40 -1.76 -5.84
N ALA A 88 9.98 -0.89 -4.92
CA ALA A 88 9.32 -1.32 -3.68
C ALA A 88 7.98 -2.01 -3.94
N ILE A 89 7.14 -1.44 -4.82
CA ILE A 89 5.85 -2.02 -5.21
C ILE A 89 6.06 -3.38 -5.86
N ARG A 90 6.99 -3.46 -6.82
CA ARG A 90 7.33 -4.72 -7.51
C ARG A 90 7.80 -5.78 -6.53
N THR A 91 8.68 -5.42 -5.59
CA THR A 91 9.17 -6.33 -4.55
C THR A 91 8.01 -6.88 -3.75
N ALA A 92 7.08 -6.02 -3.30
CA ALA A 92 5.93 -6.47 -2.55
C ALA A 92 5.05 -7.43 -3.36
N ARG A 93 4.74 -7.07 -4.62
CA ARG A 93 3.92 -7.86 -5.56
C ARG A 93 4.52 -9.24 -5.83
N GLU A 94 5.81 -9.31 -6.11
CA GLU A 94 6.48 -10.55 -6.53
C GLU A 94 6.81 -11.47 -5.35
N GLN A 95 7.03 -10.91 -4.15
CA GLN A 95 7.41 -11.68 -2.95
C GLN A 95 6.24 -11.95 -1.99
N GLY A 96 5.01 -11.62 -2.40
CA GLY A 96 3.81 -11.85 -1.59
C GLY A 96 3.80 -11.06 -0.28
N ILE A 97 4.42 -9.87 -0.25
CA ILE A 97 4.52 -9.04 0.95
C ILE A 97 3.28 -8.15 1.02
N PRO A 98 2.47 -8.20 2.10
CA PRO A 98 1.34 -7.32 2.31
C PRO A 98 1.62 -5.88 1.90
N PHE A 99 0.81 -5.37 0.98
CA PHE A 99 1.03 -4.08 0.33
C PHE A 99 -0.16 -3.14 0.50
N LEU A 100 0.14 -1.89 0.83
CA LEU A 100 -0.77 -0.76 0.72
C LEU A 100 -0.14 0.38 -0.08
N GLY A 101 -0.80 0.88 -1.11
CA GLY A 101 -0.40 2.08 -1.83
C GLY A 101 -1.47 3.17 -1.75
N THR A 102 -1.14 4.36 -1.23
CA THR A 102 -2.14 5.43 -1.01
C THR A 102 -1.81 6.70 -1.82
N CYS A 103 -2.81 7.28 -2.49
CA CYS A 103 -2.67 8.40 -3.44
C CYS A 103 -1.54 8.19 -4.46
N GLY A 104 -0.36 8.78 -4.23
CA GLY A 104 0.85 8.55 -5.03
C GLY A 104 1.21 7.06 -5.13
N GLY A 105 1.11 6.32 -4.03
CA GLY A 105 1.39 4.88 -4.01
C GLY A 105 0.40 4.08 -4.86
N PHE A 106 -0.86 4.51 -4.94
CA PHE A 106 -1.86 3.91 -5.83
C PHE A 106 -1.54 4.18 -7.30
N GLN A 107 -1.24 5.42 -7.64
CA GLN A 107 -0.87 5.81 -9.00
C GLN A 107 0.34 5.02 -9.50
N HIS A 108 1.36 4.89 -8.66
CA HIS A 108 2.58 4.16 -8.98
C HIS A 108 2.39 2.63 -8.94
N ALA A 109 1.39 2.11 -8.21
CA ALA A 109 1.04 0.70 -8.27
C ALA A 109 0.42 0.31 -9.62
N LEU A 110 -0.45 1.18 -10.18
CA LEU A 110 -0.96 1.00 -11.53
C LEU A 110 0.19 1.10 -12.57
N LEU A 111 1.10 2.05 -12.38
CA LEU A 111 2.25 2.24 -13.25
C LEU A 111 3.22 1.06 -13.24
N GLU A 112 3.55 0.52 -12.06
CA GLU A 112 4.36 -0.68 -11.90
C GLU A 112 3.74 -1.87 -12.61
N TYR A 113 2.44 -2.08 -12.39
CA TYR A 113 1.72 -3.21 -12.97
C TYR A 113 1.61 -3.10 -14.49
N ALA A 114 1.31 -1.90 -15.01
CA ALA A 114 1.26 -1.63 -16.44
C ALA A 114 2.61 -1.95 -17.12
N ARG A 115 3.71 -1.45 -16.56
CA ARG A 115 5.06 -1.64 -17.13
C ARG A 115 5.54 -3.08 -17.02
N ASN A 116 5.37 -3.72 -15.86
CA ASN A 116 6.01 -5.01 -15.56
C ASN A 116 5.14 -6.23 -15.84
N VAL A 117 3.82 -6.11 -15.80
CA VAL A 117 2.88 -7.23 -16.02
C VAL A 117 2.17 -7.11 -17.37
N CYS A 118 1.77 -5.90 -17.75
CA CYS A 118 1.01 -5.69 -18.99
C CYS A 118 1.89 -5.46 -20.22
N GLY A 119 3.20 -5.24 -20.04
CA GLY A 119 4.14 -4.95 -21.13
C GLY A 119 4.02 -3.52 -21.67
N LEU A 120 3.32 -2.63 -20.97
CA LEU A 120 3.14 -1.22 -21.34
C LEU A 120 4.36 -0.41 -20.87
N ALA A 121 5.53 -0.67 -21.44
CA ALA A 121 6.79 -0.07 -21.00
C ALA A 121 6.79 1.47 -21.06
N GLY A 122 6.01 2.06 -21.98
CA GLY A 122 5.85 3.51 -22.13
C GLY A 122 4.75 4.13 -21.25
N ALA A 123 4.06 3.36 -20.41
CA ALA A 123 3.07 3.93 -19.48
C ALA A 123 3.76 5.00 -18.62
N ALA A 124 3.16 6.18 -18.53
CA ALA A 124 3.76 7.35 -17.88
C ALA A 124 2.82 8.00 -16.87
N HIS A 125 3.41 8.74 -15.95
CA HIS A 125 2.71 9.61 -15.02
C HIS A 125 2.95 11.06 -15.45
N ALA A 126 1.88 11.81 -15.75
CA ALA A 126 1.99 13.18 -16.30
C ALA A 126 2.68 14.18 -15.35
N GLU A 127 2.67 13.92 -14.03
CA GLU A 127 3.43 14.72 -13.05
C GLU A 127 4.94 14.55 -13.21
N ASN A 128 5.40 13.36 -13.64
CA ASN A 128 6.81 13.00 -13.80
C ASN A 128 7.31 13.26 -15.22
N ASP A 129 6.45 13.01 -16.22
CA ASP A 129 6.70 13.28 -17.63
C ASP A 129 5.56 14.13 -18.22
N PRO A 130 5.64 15.48 -18.10
CA PRO A 130 4.62 16.38 -18.64
C PRO A 130 4.51 16.38 -20.17
N ALA A 131 5.48 15.79 -20.88
CA ALA A 131 5.48 15.68 -22.33
C ALA A 131 4.84 14.37 -22.83
N ALA A 132 4.48 13.46 -21.92
CA ALA A 132 3.79 12.21 -22.26
C ALA A 132 2.46 12.51 -22.97
N THR A 133 2.30 11.96 -24.18
CA THR A 133 1.12 12.18 -25.03
C THR A 133 -0.06 11.26 -24.69
N ASP A 134 0.20 10.16 -24.00
CA ASP A 134 -0.79 9.18 -23.57
C ASP A 134 -0.44 8.64 -22.16
N PRO A 135 -0.51 9.49 -21.12
CA PRO A 135 -0.14 9.10 -19.77
C PRO A 135 -1.19 8.17 -19.16
N LEU A 136 -0.74 7.10 -18.48
CA LEU A 136 -1.59 6.22 -17.69
C LEU A 136 -2.19 6.98 -16.50
N ILE A 137 -1.40 7.88 -15.90
CA ILE A 137 -1.84 8.74 -14.82
C ILE A 137 -1.84 10.18 -15.31
N ALA A 138 -3.03 10.76 -15.46
CA ALA A 138 -3.27 12.07 -16.05
C ALA A 138 -3.73 13.10 -15.00
N PRO A 139 -3.60 14.41 -15.28
CA PRO A 139 -4.18 15.44 -14.42
C PRO A 139 -5.70 15.26 -14.31
N LEU A 140 -6.24 15.37 -13.10
CA LEU A 140 -7.69 15.36 -12.90
C LEU A 140 -8.28 16.68 -13.38
N ALA A 141 -9.40 16.61 -14.10
CA ALA A 141 -10.13 17.79 -14.54
C ALA A 141 -10.60 18.69 -13.37
N CYS A 142 -10.85 18.07 -12.21
CA CYS A 142 -11.09 18.76 -10.94
C CYS A 142 -10.14 18.19 -9.89
N SER A 143 -9.36 19.05 -9.25
CA SER A 143 -8.52 18.66 -8.12
C SER A 143 -9.39 18.03 -7.03
N LEU A 144 -8.90 16.95 -6.42
CA LEU A 144 -9.55 16.33 -5.27
C LEU A 144 -8.93 16.78 -3.93
N VAL A 145 -8.08 17.81 -3.94
CA VAL A 145 -7.39 18.27 -2.73
C VAL A 145 -8.37 18.82 -1.70
N GLY A 146 -8.46 18.14 -0.55
CA GLY A 146 -9.38 18.51 0.53
C GLY A 146 -10.82 18.07 0.31
N HIS A 147 -11.09 17.30 -0.75
CA HIS A 147 -12.40 16.75 -1.04
C HIS A 147 -12.66 15.45 -0.27
N GLU A 148 -13.92 15.26 0.12
CA GLU A 148 -14.47 13.97 0.50
C GLU A 148 -15.37 13.45 -0.63
N GLY A 149 -15.30 12.15 -0.90
CA GLY A 149 -16.06 11.53 -1.97
C GLY A 149 -16.51 10.14 -1.59
N VAL A 150 -17.63 9.73 -2.16
CA VAL A 150 -18.17 8.39 -1.99
C VAL A 150 -17.34 7.42 -2.81
N VAL A 151 -16.93 6.30 -2.20
CA VAL A 151 -16.35 5.14 -2.88
C VAL A 151 -17.28 3.95 -2.71
N ARG A 152 -17.55 3.26 -3.81
CA ARG A 152 -18.28 2.00 -3.85
C ARG A 152 -17.31 0.87 -4.14
N ALA A 153 -17.21 -0.09 -3.22
CA ALA A 153 -16.39 -1.28 -3.42
C ALA A 153 -17.16 -2.33 -4.26
N GLU A 154 -16.43 -3.08 -5.08
CA GLU A 154 -17.03 -4.19 -5.82
C GLU A 154 -17.35 -5.37 -4.88
N PRO A 155 -18.52 -6.03 -5.04
CA PRO A 155 -18.85 -7.20 -4.24
C PRO A 155 -17.82 -8.33 -4.31
N GLY A 156 -17.51 -8.94 -3.18
CA GLY A 156 -16.53 -10.02 -3.04
C GLY A 156 -15.08 -9.58 -3.18
N SER A 157 -14.79 -8.28 -3.26
CA SER A 157 -13.43 -7.75 -3.34
C SER A 157 -12.74 -7.73 -1.97
N LEU A 158 -11.40 -7.62 -1.97
CA LEU A 158 -10.65 -7.28 -0.76
C LEU A 158 -11.08 -5.90 -0.26
N ALA A 159 -11.30 -4.94 -1.16
CA ALA A 159 -11.81 -3.60 -0.83
C ALA A 159 -13.10 -3.64 0.01
N GLU A 160 -14.13 -4.38 -0.42
CA GLU A 160 -15.39 -4.51 0.31
C GLU A 160 -15.18 -5.12 1.69
N ARG A 161 -14.39 -6.21 1.78
CA ARG A 161 -14.07 -6.86 3.06
C ARG A 161 -13.34 -5.93 4.02
N VAL A 162 -12.38 -5.16 3.50
CA VAL A 162 -11.57 -4.21 4.28
C VAL A 162 -12.43 -3.05 4.77
N LEU A 163 -13.26 -2.47 3.91
CA LEU A 163 -14.16 -1.37 4.30
C LEU A 163 -15.28 -1.84 5.23
N GLY A 164 -15.65 -3.12 5.17
CA GLY A 164 -16.78 -3.69 5.93
C GLY A 164 -18.14 -3.20 5.44
N ALA A 165 -18.18 -2.55 4.28
CA ALA A 165 -19.37 -1.98 3.65
C ALA A 165 -19.16 -1.84 2.14
N GLU A 166 -20.25 -1.88 1.38
CA GLU A 166 -20.25 -1.61 -0.06
C GLU A 166 -19.93 -0.14 -0.40
N ARG A 167 -20.12 0.77 0.56
CA ARG A 167 -19.97 2.21 0.37
C ARG A 167 -19.23 2.83 1.55
N SER A 168 -18.22 3.66 1.26
CA SER A 168 -17.52 4.50 2.24
C SER A 168 -17.40 5.94 1.74
N VAL A 169 -17.09 6.86 2.64
CA VAL A 169 -16.76 8.27 2.31
C VAL A 169 -15.30 8.49 2.64
N GLU A 170 -14.53 8.89 1.63
CA GLU A 170 -13.08 8.88 1.67
C GLU A 170 -12.49 10.27 1.37
N ARG A 171 -11.33 10.55 1.95
CA ARG A 171 -10.63 11.85 1.81
C ARG A 171 -9.53 11.79 0.78
N TYR A 172 -9.46 12.83 -0.05
CA TYR A 172 -8.50 12.92 -1.14
C TYR A 172 -7.53 14.10 -0.97
N HIS A 173 -6.32 13.90 -1.50
CA HIS A 173 -5.32 14.95 -1.64
C HIS A 173 -4.44 14.67 -2.86
N CYS A 174 -5.06 14.62 -4.04
CA CYS A 174 -4.39 14.26 -5.30
C CYS A 174 -4.88 15.18 -6.43
N ASN A 175 -3.95 15.58 -7.31
CA ASN A 175 -4.26 16.34 -8.55
C ASN A 175 -4.23 15.46 -9.80
N TYR A 176 -3.85 14.19 -9.66
CA TYR A 176 -3.69 13.23 -10.74
C TYR A 176 -4.47 11.95 -10.45
N GLY A 177 -4.89 11.24 -11.49
CA GLY A 177 -5.63 9.99 -11.38
C GLY A 177 -5.49 9.14 -12.65
N PRO A 178 -5.99 7.90 -12.61
CA PRO A 178 -5.85 6.98 -13.73
C PRO A 178 -6.69 7.45 -14.90
N ASP A 179 -6.11 7.44 -16.09
CA ASP A 179 -6.86 7.61 -17.33
C ASP A 179 -7.64 6.32 -17.64
N ALA A 180 -8.94 6.47 -17.89
CA ALA A 180 -9.87 5.35 -18.03
C ALA A 180 -9.58 4.47 -19.26
N HIS A 181 -8.94 5.00 -20.31
CA HIS A 181 -8.63 4.24 -21.53
C HIS A 181 -7.66 3.08 -21.27
N HIS A 182 -6.73 3.24 -20.33
CA HIS A 182 -5.71 2.22 -20.06
C HIS A 182 -6.20 1.11 -19.13
N LEU A 183 -7.19 1.40 -18.28
CA LEU A 183 -7.67 0.51 -17.22
C LEU A 183 -8.13 -0.88 -17.70
N PRO A 184 -8.83 -1.02 -18.85
CA PRO A 184 -9.17 -2.34 -19.39
C PRO A 184 -7.95 -3.23 -19.66
N ALA A 185 -6.80 -2.66 -20.06
CA ALA A 185 -5.58 -3.43 -20.32
C ALA A 185 -4.98 -4.00 -19.03
N LEU A 186 -5.03 -3.23 -17.93
CA LEU A 186 -4.61 -3.70 -16.60
C LEU A 186 -5.55 -4.79 -16.09
N ALA A 187 -6.87 -4.58 -16.24
CA ALA A 187 -7.88 -5.54 -15.81
C ALA A 187 -7.78 -6.88 -16.56
N ALA A 188 -7.54 -6.85 -17.87
CA ALA A 188 -7.35 -8.04 -18.70
C ALA A 188 -6.15 -8.91 -18.27
N ARG A 189 -5.20 -8.35 -17.51
CA ARG A 189 -4.03 -9.07 -16.98
C ARG A 189 -4.19 -9.52 -15.52
N GLY A 190 -5.34 -9.26 -14.91
CA GLY A 190 -5.71 -9.81 -13.61
C GLY A 190 -5.73 -8.78 -12.47
N LEU A 191 -5.38 -7.52 -12.71
CA LEU A 191 -5.58 -6.47 -11.71
C LEU A 191 -7.08 -6.21 -11.55
N ARG A 192 -7.60 -6.20 -10.32
CA ARG A 192 -9.01 -5.91 -10.08
C ARG A 192 -9.16 -4.44 -9.68
N LEU A 193 -10.01 -3.70 -10.40
CA LEU A 193 -10.35 -2.31 -10.12
C LEU A 193 -11.50 -2.32 -9.10
N SER A 194 -11.17 -2.53 -7.83
CA SER A 194 -12.13 -2.98 -6.82
C SER A 194 -12.95 -1.87 -6.15
N GLY A 195 -12.81 -0.62 -6.56
CA GLY A 195 -13.60 0.48 -6.01
C GLY A 195 -13.69 1.68 -6.93
N HIS A 196 -14.87 2.28 -6.99
CA HIS A 196 -15.21 3.37 -7.91
C HIS A 196 -15.95 4.51 -7.20
N ASP A 197 -15.87 5.72 -7.73
CA ASP A 197 -16.75 6.80 -7.28
C ASP A 197 -18.15 6.73 -7.94
N GLU A 198 -19.00 7.71 -7.65
CA GLU A 198 -20.36 7.78 -8.18
C GLU A 198 -20.42 8.02 -9.69
N SER A 199 -19.33 8.46 -10.32
CA SER A 199 -19.19 8.59 -11.78
C SER A 199 -18.55 7.38 -12.45
N GLY A 200 -18.20 6.34 -11.68
CA GLY A 200 -17.54 5.13 -12.16
C GLY A 200 -16.01 5.25 -12.27
N GLN A 201 -15.41 6.37 -11.88
CA GLN A 201 -13.95 6.52 -11.91
C GLN A 201 -13.30 5.64 -10.84
N VAL A 202 -12.20 4.97 -11.20
CA VAL A 202 -11.51 4.06 -10.30
C VAL A 202 -10.85 4.82 -9.14
N ARG A 203 -11.12 4.34 -7.93
CA ARG A 203 -10.57 4.85 -6.67
C ARG A 203 -9.82 3.79 -5.87
N MET A 204 -9.99 2.50 -6.18
CA MET A 204 -9.28 1.40 -5.54
C MET A 204 -8.90 0.33 -6.56
N ALA A 205 -7.75 -0.32 -6.33
CA ALA A 205 -7.33 -1.49 -7.07
C ALA A 205 -6.72 -2.52 -6.12
N GLU A 206 -6.84 -3.79 -6.48
CA GLU A 206 -6.28 -4.91 -5.73
C GLU A 206 -5.75 -5.98 -6.68
N LEU A 207 -4.89 -6.86 -6.17
CA LEU A 207 -4.33 -7.97 -6.93
C LEU A 207 -4.87 -9.31 -6.40
N PRO A 208 -5.85 -9.93 -7.07
CA PRO A 208 -6.33 -11.27 -6.74
C PRO A 208 -5.18 -12.29 -6.68
N GLY A 209 -5.24 -13.19 -5.71
CA GLY A 209 -4.20 -14.21 -5.47
C GLY A 209 -3.00 -13.74 -4.67
N HIS A 210 -2.82 -12.44 -4.47
CA HIS A 210 -1.82 -11.91 -3.55
C HIS A 210 -2.33 -11.95 -2.09
N PRO A 211 -1.50 -12.26 -1.06
CA PRO A 211 -1.95 -12.39 0.33
C PRO A 211 -2.70 -11.16 0.86
N PHE A 212 -2.18 -9.97 0.53
CA PHE A 212 -2.83 -8.68 0.74
C PHE A 212 -2.21 -7.65 -0.21
N PHE A 213 -2.93 -7.15 -1.19
CA PHE A 213 -2.47 -6.08 -2.08
C PHE A 213 -3.62 -5.13 -2.32
N LEU A 214 -3.55 -3.96 -1.71
CA LEU A 214 -4.58 -2.93 -1.84
C LEU A 214 -3.93 -1.60 -2.21
N ALA A 215 -4.56 -0.88 -3.13
CA ALA A 215 -4.13 0.44 -3.53
C ALA A 215 -5.35 1.36 -3.58
N THR A 216 -5.25 2.54 -2.98
CA THR A 216 -6.35 3.52 -2.88
C THR A 216 -5.91 4.89 -3.36
N LEU A 217 -6.72 5.53 -4.21
CA LEU A 217 -6.45 6.92 -4.60
C LEU A 217 -6.69 7.89 -3.44
N PHE A 218 -7.67 7.60 -2.59
CA PHE A 218 -7.87 8.33 -1.34
C PHE A 218 -6.76 8.03 -0.33
N GLN A 219 -6.67 8.89 0.68
CA GLN A 219 -5.68 8.81 1.75
C GLN A 219 -6.35 8.35 3.05
N PRO A 220 -6.37 7.04 3.35
CA PRO A 220 -6.93 6.53 4.60
C PRO A 220 -6.26 7.14 5.85
N GLU A 221 -5.03 7.65 5.71
CA GLU A 221 -4.30 8.38 6.75
C GLU A 221 -5.00 9.66 7.22
N LEU A 222 -5.79 10.27 6.33
CA LEU A 222 -6.52 11.51 6.61
C LEU A 222 -7.91 11.24 7.20
N SER A 223 -8.33 9.98 7.34
CA SER A 223 -9.65 9.63 7.89
C SER A 223 -9.79 10.05 9.36
N GLY A 224 -10.96 10.62 9.68
CA GLY A 224 -11.31 11.05 11.02
C GLY A 224 -10.32 12.04 11.66
N ASP A 225 -10.29 12.01 12.98
CA ASP A 225 -9.41 12.82 13.84
C ASP A 225 -8.07 12.11 14.16
N GLY A 226 -7.83 10.93 13.58
CA GLY A 226 -6.65 10.10 13.86
C GLY A 226 -6.77 9.21 15.10
N SER A 227 -7.86 9.28 15.86
CA SER A 227 -8.07 8.42 17.05
C SER A 227 -8.44 6.97 16.72
N ARG A 228 -8.89 6.71 15.50
CA ARG A 228 -9.22 5.39 14.98
C ARG A 228 -8.53 5.19 13.63
N PRO A 229 -7.63 4.20 13.50
CA PRO A 229 -7.06 3.85 12.21
C PRO A 229 -8.16 3.49 11.22
N HIS A 230 -8.01 3.97 9.98
CA HIS A 230 -8.89 3.58 8.89
C HIS A 230 -8.83 2.05 8.66
N PRO A 231 -9.94 1.38 8.28
CA PRO A 231 -9.94 -0.07 8.08
C PRO A 231 -8.86 -0.59 7.13
N ALA A 232 -8.50 0.16 6.08
CA ALA A 232 -7.39 -0.19 5.18
C ALA A 232 -6.02 -0.25 5.90
N VAL A 233 -5.75 0.69 6.81
CA VAL A 233 -4.50 0.74 7.59
C VAL A 233 -4.49 -0.40 8.61
N ARG A 234 -5.62 -0.65 9.26
CA ARG A 234 -5.79 -1.77 10.18
C ARG A 234 -5.62 -3.12 9.49
N ALA A 235 -6.21 -3.31 8.31
CA ALA A 235 -6.10 -4.55 7.55
C ALA A 235 -4.67 -4.83 7.06
N LEU A 236 -3.92 -3.79 6.66
CA LEU A 236 -2.50 -3.93 6.37
C LEU A 236 -1.72 -4.40 7.62
N ALA A 237 -2.01 -3.81 8.78
CA ALA A 237 -1.36 -4.18 10.03
C ALA A 237 -1.66 -5.63 10.43
N GLU A 238 -2.90 -6.09 10.28
CA GLU A 238 -3.29 -7.49 10.49
C GLU A 238 -2.53 -8.43 9.55
N ALA A 239 -2.44 -8.08 8.26
CA ALA A 239 -1.70 -8.86 7.27
C ALA A 239 -0.19 -8.91 7.57
N ALA A 240 0.40 -7.80 8.05
CA ALA A 240 1.79 -7.73 8.48
C ALA A 240 2.06 -8.67 9.67
N VAL A 241 1.23 -8.60 10.70
CA VAL A 241 1.35 -9.46 11.90
C VAL A 241 1.19 -10.94 11.53
N ALA A 242 0.24 -11.28 10.64
CA ALA A 242 0.07 -12.64 10.16
C ALA A 242 1.30 -13.16 9.38
N ARG A 243 1.91 -12.32 8.54
CA ARG A 243 3.15 -12.66 7.83
C ARG A 243 4.33 -12.85 8.78
N ALA A 244 4.50 -11.95 9.75
CA ALA A 244 5.56 -12.04 10.75
C ALA A 244 5.46 -13.36 11.56
N ALA A 245 4.24 -13.72 11.98
CA ALA A 245 3.99 -14.98 12.68
C ALA A 245 4.34 -16.21 11.83
N SER A 246 3.97 -16.19 10.54
CA SER A 246 4.27 -17.29 9.61
C SER A 246 5.78 -17.48 9.41
N ARG A 247 6.53 -16.38 9.22
CA ARG A 247 8.00 -16.42 9.08
C ARG A 247 8.72 -16.90 10.33
N ALA A 248 8.22 -16.52 11.50
CA ALA A 248 8.76 -17.00 12.78
C ALA A 248 8.58 -18.51 12.93
N ALA A 249 7.42 -19.05 12.53
CA ALA A 249 7.14 -20.48 12.53
C ALA A 249 8.06 -21.24 11.56
N ASP A 250 8.27 -20.73 10.34
CA ASP A 250 9.16 -21.35 9.35
C ASP A 250 10.62 -21.40 9.84
N THR A 251 11.09 -20.35 10.51
CA THR A 251 12.44 -20.28 11.07
C THR A 251 12.64 -21.32 12.19
N GLN A 252 11.63 -21.52 13.04
CA GLN A 252 11.65 -22.54 14.10
C GLN A 252 11.60 -23.96 13.53
N ALA A 253 10.81 -24.20 12.48
CA ALA A 253 10.76 -25.51 11.81
C ALA A 253 12.09 -25.86 11.10
N GLY A 254 12.72 -24.88 10.43
CA GLY A 254 14.01 -25.09 9.75
C GLY A 254 15.19 -25.36 10.69
N THR A 255 15.16 -24.82 11.91
CA THR A 255 16.22 -25.05 12.91
C THR A 255 16.07 -26.40 13.64
N GLY A 256 14.85 -26.93 13.78
CA GLY A 256 14.58 -28.24 14.40
C GLY A 256 14.99 -29.44 13.53
N SER A 257 15.12 -29.28 12.21
CA SER A 257 15.44 -30.37 11.29
C SER A 257 16.94 -30.67 11.15
N VAL A 258 17.83 -29.80 11.64
CA VAL A 258 19.30 -29.95 11.51
C VAL A 258 19.91 -30.66 12.74
N ALA A 259 19.10 -30.97 13.76
CA ALA A 259 19.54 -31.59 15.01
C ALA A 259 19.19 -33.10 15.12
N GLY A 260 18.86 -33.76 14.01
CA GLY A 260 18.49 -35.19 13.95
C GLY A 260 19.54 -36.06 13.27
#